data_AF-A0A529Y492-F1
#
_entry.id   AF-A0A529Y492-F1
#
_cell.length_a   1.000
_cell.length_b   1.000
_cell.length_c   1.000
_cell.angle_alpha   90.00
_cell.angle_beta   90.00
_cell.angle_gamma   90.00
#
_symmetry.space_group_name_H-M   'P 1'
#
loop_
_entity.id
_entity.type
_entity.pdbx_description
1 polymer ?
#
loop_
_entity_poly.entity_id
_entity_poly.type
_entity_poly.pdbx_seq_one_letter_code
_entity_poly.pdbx_strand_id
1 'polypeptide(L)'
;MANSFSRFISSVFGNSVSKPNAQAAGSPWPDGLQYLFIEPSKKDVWEALDGWKWIGLDGLEPTAVSVFGDIFFRAPDGSVKLLDMIGGRLTHVSETWPALIAQLADPDRRDELLLAGLAAAARKKGLVLADGECYDFETPPVLGGEMSAKQIEKTLFVVKVHIAGQIHRQVKDLPHGTKINKVTIGDR
;
A
#
# COMPACT_ATOMS: atom_id res chain seq x y z
N MET A 1 79.18 14.38 -3.77
CA MET A 1 78.87 15.67 -3.12
C MET A 1 77.50 15.56 -2.50
N ALA A 2 77.44 15.79 -1.19
CA ALA A 2 76.25 15.70 -0.34
C ALA A 2 75.43 17.00 -0.36
N ASN A 3 74.21 16.90 0.18
CA ASN A 3 73.37 17.92 0.85
C ASN A 3 71.94 17.90 0.28
N SER A 4 70.87 18.06 1.05
CA SER A 4 70.66 18.12 2.49
C SER A 4 69.15 17.97 2.71
N PHE A 5 68.78 17.45 3.88
CA PHE A 5 67.44 17.41 4.41
C PHE A 5 66.83 18.81 4.55
N SER A 6 65.51 18.90 4.36
CA SER A 6 64.65 19.64 5.29
C SER A 6 63.21 19.10 5.23
N ARG A 7 62.70 18.73 6.41
CA ARG A 7 61.29 18.44 6.67
C ARG A 7 60.57 19.75 6.97
N PHE A 8 59.33 19.91 6.49
CA PHE A 8 58.32 20.67 7.23
C PHE A 8 56.97 19.94 7.17
N ILE A 9 56.36 19.86 8.34
CA ILE A 9 55.07 19.29 8.70
C ILE A 9 54.04 20.43 8.63
N SER A 10 52.82 20.23 8.10
CA SER A 10 51.56 20.39 8.85
C SER A 10 50.29 20.36 7.97
N SER A 11 49.25 19.76 8.55
CA SER A 11 47.81 20.05 8.44
C SER A 11 47.12 19.83 7.07
N VAL A 12 46.33 18.76 6.89
CA VAL A 12 44.93 18.59 7.35
C VAL A 12 44.02 19.70 6.82
N PHE A 13 43.19 19.34 5.83
CA PHE A 13 41.74 19.57 5.63
C PHE A 13 41.44 18.85 4.30
N GLY A 14 40.66 17.76 4.22
CA GLY A 14 39.32 17.60 4.77
C GLY A 14 38.31 18.01 3.70
N ASN A 15 37.87 17.05 2.86
CA ASN A 15 36.48 16.94 2.39
C ASN A 15 36.32 15.66 1.55
N SER A 16 36.02 14.55 2.23
CA SER A 16 35.25 13.46 1.64
C SER A 16 33.86 14.03 1.35
N VAL A 17 33.48 14.08 0.07
CA VAL A 17 32.10 14.41 -0.33
C VAL A 17 31.21 13.26 0.13
N SER A 18 30.61 13.44 1.31
CA SER A 18 29.54 12.59 1.81
C SER A 18 28.40 12.62 0.80
N LYS A 19 28.03 11.45 0.29
CA LYS A 19 26.77 11.28 -0.44
C LYS A 19 25.64 11.91 0.39
N PRO A 20 24.70 12.65 -0.22
CA PRO A 20 23.56 13.17 0.51
C PRO A 20 22.86 11.99 1.19
N ASN A 21 22.84 12.07 2.51
CA ASN A 21 22.14 11.18 3.40
C ASN A 21 20.72 11.06 2.86
N ALA A 22 20.27 9.85 2.52
CA ALA A 22 18.87 9.60 2.27
C ALA A 22 18.15 9.94 3.57
N GLN A 23 17.65 11.17 3.68
CA GLN A 23 16.75 11.56 4.73
C GLN A 23 15.64 10.54 4.73
N ALA A 24 15.49 9.83 5.85
CA ALA A 24 14.27 9.14 6.18
C ALA A 24 13.16 10.18 6.08
N ALA A 25 12.49 10.23 4.94
CA ALA A 25 11.29 11.03 4.78
C ALA A 25 10.32 10.47 5.81
N GLY A 26 9.92 11.29 6.79
CA GLY A 26 8.90 10.89 7.75
C GLY A 26 7.66 10.40 6.99
N SER A 27 6.92 9.47 7.60
CA SER A 27 5.71 8.92 7.00
C SER A 27 4.81 10.07 6.51
N PRO A 28 4.19 9.96 5.32
CA PRO A 28 3.30 11.01 4.80
C PRO A 28 2.00 11.14 5.61
N TRP A 29 1.82 10.29 6.63
CA TRP A 29 0.64 10.19 7.47
C TRP A 29 0.87 10.77 8.86
N PRO A 30 -0.14 11.46 9.44
CA PRO A 30 -0.15 11.81 10.86
C PRO A 30 0.15 10.58 11.74
N ASP A 31 0.84 10.77 12.86
CA ASP A 31 1.30 9.68 13.76
C ASP A 31 0.20 8.66 14.09
N GLY A 32 -1.03 9.13 14.33
CA GLY A 32 -2.18 8.29 14.65
C GLY A 32 -2.73 7.44 13.49
N LEU A 33 -2.21 7.60 12.27
CA LEU A 33 -2.67 6.90 11.07
C LEU A 33 -1.60 5.99 10.45
N GLN A 34 -0.32 6.15 10.81
CA GLN A 34 0.79 5.43 10.17
C GLN A 34 0.60 3.91 10.18
N TYR A 35 0.03 3.36 11.26
CA TYR A 35 -0.21 1.92 11.38
C TYR A 35 -1.29 1.35 10.42
N LEU A 36 -2.03 2.22 9.73
CA LEU A 36 -3.05 1.85 8.74
C LEU A 36 -2.47 1.75 7.32
N PHE A 37 -1.18 2.05 7.14
CA PHE A 37 -0.52 2.05 5.85
C PHE A 37 0.74 1.16 5.86
N ILE A 38 1.06 0.64 4.68
CA ILE A 38 2.33 -0.01 4.38
C ILE A 38 3.06 0.77 3.29
N GLU A 39 4.36 0.56 3.18
CA GLU A 39 5.22 1.27 2.21
C GLU A 39 5.90 0.27 1.24
N PRO A 40 5.13 -0.43 0.39
CA PRO A 40 5.70 -1.33 -0.61
C PRO A 40 6.55 -0.54 -1.62
N SER A 41 7.54 -1.20 -2.21
CA SER A 41 8.36 -0.56 -3.23
C SER A 41 7.51 -0.20 -4.46
N LYS A 42 7.94 0.81 -5.24
CA LYS A 42 7.26 1.15 -6.51
C LYS A 42 7.17 -0.06 -7.45
N LYS A 43 8.20 -0.92 -7.46
CA LYS A 43 8.20 -2.15 -8.25
C LYS A 43 7.06 -3.08 -7.81
N ASP A 44 6.94 -3.31 -6.51
CA ASP A 44 5.93 -4.22 -5.95
C ASP A 44 4.51 -3.69 -6.18
N VAL A 45 4.30 -2.38 -6.10
CA VAL A 45 3.00 -1.76 -6.45
C VAL A 45 2.63 -2.02 -7.91
N TRP A 46 3.56 -1.85 -8.85
CA TRP A 46 3.27 -2.10 -10.26
C TRP A 46 3.03 -3.59 -10.55
N GLU A 47 3.83 -4.47 -9.96
CA GLU A 47 3.66 -5.93 -10.07
C GLU A 47 2.31 -6.39 -9.51
N ALA A 48 1.92 -5.85 -8.36
CA ALA A 48 0.60 -6.08 -7.74
C ALA A 48 -0.56 -5.65 -8.66
N LEU A 49 -0.43 -4.49 -9.32
CA LEU A 49 -1.47 -3.90 -10.16
C LEU A 49 -1.68 -4.61 -11.50
N ASP A 50 -0.81 -5.55 -11.90
CA ASP A 50 -0.99 -6.33 -13.13
C ASP A 50 -2.34 -7.06 -13.17
N GLY A 51 -2.83 -7.55 -12.01
CA GLY A 51 -4.15 -8.19 -11.88
C GLY A 51 -5.34 -7.25 -12.10
N TRP A 52 -5.11 -5.94 -12.10
CA TRP A 52 -6.13 -4.88 -12.12
C TRP A 52 -6.15 -4.03 -13.40
N LYS A 53 -5.32 -4.34 -14.41
CA LYS A 53 -5.26 -3.58 -15.67
C LYS A 53 -6.60 -3.39 -16.38
N TRP A 54 -7.60 -4.23 -16.07
CA TRP A 54 -8.94 -4.18 -16.63
C TRP A 54 -9.85 -3.08 -16.05
N ILE A 55 -9.48 -2.43 -14.94
CA ILE A 55 -10.38 -1.51 -14.19
C ILE A 55 -10.22 -0.02 -14.57
N GLY A 56 -9.29 0.30 -15.48
CA GLY A 56 -9.05 1.66 -15.95
C GLY A 56 -8.13 2.47 -15.04
N LEU A 57 -6.86 2.05 -14.94
CA LEU A 57 -5.82 2.69 -14.12
C LEU A 57 -5.02 3.77 -14.86
N ASP A 58 -5.33 4.02 -16.14
CA ASP A 58 -4.54 4.91 -16.99
C ASP A 58 -4.48 6.34 -16.44
N GLY A 59 -3.27 6.89 -16.37
CA GLY A 59 -3.01 8.25 -15.87
C GLY A 59 -3.12 8.41 -14.35
N LEU A 60 -3.38 7.34 -13.60
CA LEU A 60 -3.45 7.39 -12.14
C LEU A 60 -2.08 7.13 -11.52
N GLU A 61 -1.70 7.95 -10.55
CA GLU A 61 -0.45 7.80 -9.78
C GLU A 61 -0.72 7.11 -8.45
N PRO A 62 -0.24 5.86 -8.22
CA PRO A 62 -0.32 5.21 -6.91
C PRO A 62 0.42 6.04 -5.86
N THR A 63 -0.28 6.45 -4.81
CA THR A 63 0.25 7.38 -3.81
C THR A 63 0.36 6.76 -2.42
N ALA A 64 -0.53 5.83 -2.06
CA ALA A 64 -0.44 5.13 -0.78
C ALA A 64 -1.17 3.78 -0.80
N VAL A 65 -0.81 2.93 0.16
CA VAL A 65 -1.33 1.56 0.29
C VAL A 65 -1.77 1.30 1.72
N SER A 66 -3.03 0.91 1.91
CA SER A 66 -3.56 0.52 3.22
C SER A 66 -2.94 -0.80 3.71
N VAL A 67 -3.02 -1.10 5.00
CA VAL A 67 -2.62 -2.42 5.52
C VAL A 67 -3.43 -3.58 4.95
N PHE A 68 -4.60 -3.35 4.34
CA PHE A 68 -5.35 -4.37 3.60
C PHE A 68 -5.01 -4.37 2.12
N GLY A 69 -4.02 -3.61 1.67
CA GLY A 69 -3.57 -3.55 0.28
C GLY A 69 -4.47 -2.72 -0.64
N ASP A 70 -5.41 -1.94 -0.10
CA ASP A 70 -6.15 -0.96 -0.91
C ASP A 70 -5.21 0.15 -1.35
N ILE A 71 -5.35 0.61 -2.59
CA ILE A 71 -4.40 1.56 -3.18
C ILE A 71 -5.11 2.88 -3.46
N PHE A 72 -4.60 3.96 -2.88
CA PHE A 72 -5.01 5.32 -3.16
C PHE A 72 -4.20 5.86 -4.34
N PHE A 73 -4.89 6.49 -5.28
CA PHE A 73 -4.31 7.10 -6.45
C PHE A 73 -4.60 8.59 -6.49
N ARG A 74 -3.66 9.37 -7.02
CA ARG A 74 -3.93 10.72 -7.52
C ARG A 74 -4.25 10.66 -9.01
N ALA A 75 -5.37 11.27 -9.39
CA ALA A 75 -5.75 11.42 -10.79
C ALA A 75 -5.14 12.72 -11.38
N PRO A 76 -5.11 12.86 -12.72
CA PRO A 76 -4.55 14.04 -13.38
C PRO A 76 -5.24 15.37 -13.01
N ASP A 77 -6.51 15.31 -12.60
CA ASP A 77 -7.28 16.47 -12.13
C ASP A 77 -7.01 16.83 -10.65
N GLY A 78 -6.18 16.04 -9.95
CA GLY A 78 -5.85 16.21 -8.54
C GLY A 78 -6.77 15.43 -7.58
N SER A 79 -7.86 14.84 -8.08
CA SER A 79 -8.77 14.01 -7.28
C SER A 79 -8.09 12.72 -6.80
N VAL A 80 -8.63 12.15 -5.74
CA VAL A 80 -8.15 10.91 -5.12
C VAL A 80 -9.11 9.78 -5.45
N LYS A 81 -8.59 8.71 -6.02
CA LYS A 81 -9.32 7.46 -6.23
C LYS A 81 -8.84 6.37 -5.29
N LEU A 82 -9.73 5.48 -4.87
CA LEU A 82 -9.42 4.29 -4.08
C LEU A 82 -9.72 3.05 -4.91
N LEU A 83 -8.74 2.16 -5.02
CA LEU A 83 -8.95 0.79 -5.48
C LEU A 83 -9.26 -0.09 -4.27
N ASP A 84 -10.54 -0.44 -4.12
CA ASP A 84 -11.10 -1.24 -3.04
C ASP A 84 -10.94 -2.73 -3.34
N MET A 85 -10.16 -3.40 -2.50
CA MET A 85 -9.82 -4.81 -2.63
C MET A 85 -10.97 -5.75 -2.24
N ILE A 86 -11.89 -5.27 -1.41
CA ILE A 86 -13.07 -6.02 -0.96
C ILE A 86 -14.16 -5.94 -2.01
N GLY A 87 -14.48 -4.72 -2.46
CA GLY A 87 -15.56 -4.44 -3.38
C GLY A 87 -15.20 -4.55 -4.86
N GLY A 88 -13.91 -4.59 -5.20
CA GLY A 88 -13.47 -4.73 -6.60
C GLY A 88 -13.69 -3.48 -7.44
N ARG A 89 -13.66 -2.29 -6.82
CA ARG A 89 -14.06 -1.03 -7.45
C ARG A 89 -12.95 0.01 -7.36
N LEU A 90 -12.90 0.85 -8.39
CA LEU A 90 -12.12 2.08 -8.39
C LEU A 90 -13.07 3.26 -8.21
N THR A 91 -13.06 3.89 -7.05
CA THR A 91 -14.03 4.93 -6.68
C THR A 91 -13.35 6.26 -6.40
N HIS A 92 -14.03 7.37 -6.71
CA HIS A 92 -13.62 8.70 -6.27
C HIS A 92 -13.94 8.86 -4.78
N VAL A 93 -12.94 9.23 -3.96
CA VAL A 93 -13.08 9.34 -2.50
C VAL A 93 -12.81 10.75 -1.96
N SER A 94 -12.08 11.59 -2.70
CA SER A 94 -11.83 12.97 -2.28
C SER A 94 -11.35 13.85 -3.45
N GLU A 95 -11.68 15.13 -3.42
CA GLU A 95 -11.26 16.10 -4.45
C GLU A 95 -9.76 16.38 -4.46
N THR A 96 -9.08 16.24 -3.33
CA THR A 96 -7.64 16.49 -3.21
C THR A 96 -7.01 15.64 -2.12
N TRP A 97 -5.69 15.46 -2.18
CA TRP A 97 -4.95 14.74 -1.14
C TRP A 97 -5.10 15.37 0.27
N PRO A 98 -4.95 16.71 0.46
CA PRO A 98 -5.19 17.31 1.78
C PRO A 98 -6.62 17.13 2.29
N ALA A 99 -7.62 17.16 1.39
CA ALA A 99 -9.00 16.90 1.78
C ALA A 99 -9.20 15.44 2.25
N LEU A 100 -8.53 14.47 1.62
CA LEU A 100 -8.53 13.09 2.12
C LEU A 100 -7.94 13.00 3.53
N ILE A 101 -6.79 13.62 3.78
CA ILE A 101 -6.18 13.62 5.13
C ILE A 101 -7.13 14.21 6.17
N ALA A 102 -7.82 15.31 5.83
CA ALA A 102 -8.81 15.92 6.71
C ALA A 102 -10.01 15.00 6.96
N GLN A 103 -10.51 14.28 5.95
CA GLN A 103 -11.58 13.29 6.11
C GLN A 103 -11.15 12.14 7.05
N LEU A 104 -9.89 11.72 7.00
CA LEU A 104 -9.37 10.65 7.85
C LEU A 104 -9.19 11.06 9.33
N ALA A 105 -9.48 12.32 9.70
CA ALA A 105 -9.63 12.68 11.10
C ALA A 105 -10.90 12.04 11.72
N ASP A 106 -11.90 11.75 10.90
CA ASP A 106 -13.14 11.07 11.29
C ASP A 106 -12.90 9.56 11.47
N PRO A 107 -13.18 8.97 12.65
CA PRO A 107 -13.16 7.52 12.85
C PRO A 107 -14.00 6.73 11.84
N ASP A 108 -15.19 7.20 11.48
CA ASP A 108 -16.10 6.45 10.62
C ASP A 108 -15.56 6.39 9.19
N ARG A 109 -14.96 7.50 8.71
CA ARG A 109 -14.28 7.52 7.40
C ARG A 109 -13.03 6.65 7.38
N ARG A 110 -12.31 6.53 8.49
CA ARG A 110 -11.19 5.59 8.60
C ARG A 110 -11.64 4.14 8.55
N ASP A 111 -12.75 3.81 9.19
CA ASP A 111 -13.31 2.46 9.11
C ASP A 111 -13.82 2.16 7.70
N GLU A 112 -14.51 3.11 7.06
CA GLU A 112 -15.01 2.97 5.69
C GLU A 112 -13.89 2.76 4.66
N LEU A 113 -12.83 3.60 4.71
CA LEU A 113 -11.81 3.63 3.66
C LEU A 113 -10.60 2.74 3.93
N LEU A 114 -10.33 2.42 5.20
CA LEU A 114 -9.09 1.72 5.62
C LEU A 114 -9.36 0.50 6.49
N LEU A 115 -10.64 0.19 6.79
CA LEU A 115 -11.02 -0.89 7.70
C LEU A 115 -10.30 -0.76 9.06
N ALA A 116 -10.18 0.47 9.58
CA ALA A 116 -9.30 0.78 10.71
C ALA A 116 -9.61 -0.04 11.98
N GLY A 117 -10.88 -0.29 12.29
CA GLY A 117 -11.29 -1.17 13.38
C GLY A 117 -10.79 -2.61 13.22
N LEU A 118 -10.82 -3.15 12.01
CA LEU A 118 -10.29 -4.49 11.70
C LEU A 118 -8.76 -4.51 11.75
N ALA A 119 -8.08 -3.48 11.24
CA ALA A 119 -6.63 -3.33 11.36
C ALA A 119 -6.19 -3.27 12.83
N ALA A 120 -6.89 -2.50 13.66
CA ALA A 120 -6.62 -2.43 15.10
C ALA A 120 -6.85 -3.77 15.79
N ALA A 121 -7.92 -4.49 15.43
CA ALA A 121 -8.21 -5.82 15.97
C ALA A 121 -7.15 -6.86 15.57
N ALA A 122 -6.67 -6.84 14.33
CA ALA A 122 -5.58 -7.70 13.85
C ALA A 122 -4.30 -7.47 14.67
N ARG A 123 -3.88 -6.20 14.86
CA ARG A 123 -2.71 -5.86 15.68
C ARG A 123 -2.87 -6.29 17.13
N LYS A 124 -4.06 -6.10 17.72
CA LYS A 124 -4.35 -6.54 19.10
C LYS A 124 -4.22 -8.05 19.28
N LYS A 125 -4.40 -8.84 18.22
CA LYS A 125 -4.18 -10.29 18.20
C LYS A 125 -2.73 -10.70 17.97
N GLY A 126 -1.81 -9.73 17.84
CA GLY A 126 -0.39 -10.00 17.59
C GLY A 126 -0.03 -10.21 16.13
N LEU A 127 -0.94 -9.93 15.19
CA LEU A 127 -0.58 -9.89 13.77
C LEU A 127 0.21 -8.60 13.52
N VAL A 128 1.53 -8.74 13.43
CA VAL A 128 2.45 -7.67 13.07
C VAL A 128 2.97 -7.93 11.67
N LEU A 129 2.74 -6.99 10.76
CA LEU A 129 3.21 -7.05 9.39
C LEU A 129 4.72 -6.87 9.34
N ALA A 130 5.39 -7.74 8.59
CA ALA A 130 6.76 -7.56 8.15
C ALA A 130 6.80 -6.80 6.82
N ASP A 131 7.99 -6.46 6.37
CA ASP A 131 8.21 -5.78 5.09
C ASP A 131 7.59 -6.59 3.93
N GLY A 132 6.81 -5.92 3.10
CA GLY A 132 6.13 -6.53 1.96
C GLY A 132 4.88 -7.34 2.31
N GLU A 133 4.49 -7.42 3.58
CA GLU A 133 3.24 -8.07 3.99
C GLU A 133 2.08 -7.07 4.08
N CYS A 134 0.87 -7.59 3.89
CA CYS A 134 -0.39 -6.92 4.19
C CYS A 134 -1.35 -7.91 4.89
N TYR A 135 -2.48 -7.40 5.35
CA TYR A 135 -3.61 -8.20 5.80
C TYR A 135 -4.47 -8.66 4.61
N ASP A 136 -5.04 -9.85 4.77
CA ASP A 136 -6.12 -10.34 3.93
C ASP A 136 -7.10 -11.16 4.78
N PHE A 137 -8.23 -11.54 4.18
CA PHE A 137 -9.17 -12.49 4.77
C PHE A 137 -8.89 -13.89 4.22
N GLU A 138 -8.84 -14.90 5.10
CA GLU A 138 -8.60 -16.33 4.77
C GLU A 138 -9.45 -16.79 3.58
N THR A 139 -10.70 -16.33 3.53
CA THR A 139 -11.54 -16.41 2.32
C THR A 139 -11.88 -14.98 1.87
N PRO A 140 -11.62 -14.61 0.60
CA PRO A 140 -12.01 -13.31 0.08
C PRO A 140 -13.51 -13.04 0.27
N PRO A 141 -13.92 -11.87 0.79
CA PRO A 141 -15.34 -11.59 1.06
C PRO A 141 -16.23 -11.67 -0.17
N VAL A 142 -15.70 -11.32 -1.35
CA VAL A 142 -16.41 -11.46 -2.63
C VAL A 142 -16.76 -12.93 -2.97
N LEU A 143 -16.06 -13.89 -2.37
CA LEU A 143 -16.32 -15.34 -2.49
C LEU A 143 -17.18 -15.87 -1.33
N GLY A 144 -17.76 -14.99 -0.51
CA GLY A 144 -18.58 -15.36 0.65
C GLY A 144 -17.81 -15.52 1.96
N GLY A 145 -16.56 -15.06 2.02
CA GLY A 145 -15.78 -15.01 3.26
C GLY A 145 -16.35 -14.02 4.28
N GLU A 146 -16.14 -14.30 5.57
CA GLU A 146 -16.59 -13.43 6.66
C GLU A 146 -15.60 -12.27 6.86
N MET A 147 -16.11 -11.04 6.85
CA MET A 147 -15.32 -9.84 7.19
C MET A 147 -15.21 -9.65 8.70
N SER A 148 -14.39 -10.47 9.36
CA SER A 148 -14.12 -10.32 10.78
C SER A 148 -12.67 -10.51 11.14
N ALA A 149 -12.26 -9.97 12.29
CA ALA A 149 -10.88 -10.06 12.74
C ALA A 149 -10.39 -11.50 12.92
N LYS A 150 -11.27 -12.50 13.02
CA LYS A 150 -10.90 -13.92 13.14
C LYS A 150 -10.42 -14.52 11.84
N GLN A 151 -10.90 -13.98 10.72
CA GLN A 151 -10.54 -14.40 9.37
C GLN A 151 -9.33 -13.64 8.83
N ILE A 152 -8.77 -12.69 9.58
CA ILE A 152 -7.62 -11.90 9.12
C ILE A 152 -6.34 -12.70 9.30
N GLU A 153 -5.56 -12.77 8.24
CA GLU A 153 -4.21 -13.31 8.22
C GLU A 153 -3.22 -12.33 7.59
N LYS A 154 -1.93 -12.67 7.66
CA LYS A 154 -0.88 -11.93 6.94
C LYS A 154 -0.57 -12.66 5.64
N THR A 155 -0.28 -11.91 4.59
CA THR A 155 0.15 -12.45 3.30
C THR A 155 1.05 -11.44 2.60
N LEU A 156 1.66 -11.84 1.48
CA LEU A 156 2.47 -10.93 0.67
C LEU A 156 1.57 -9.95 -0.09
N PHE A 157 1.87 -8.66 0.02
CA PHE A 157 1.14 -7.59 -0.63
C PHE A 157 0.97 -7.83 -2.14
N VAL A 158 2.06 -8.18 -2.83
CA VAL A 158 2.04 -8.42 -4.28
C VAL A 158 1.09 -9.55 -4.64
N VAL A 159 1.19 -10.68 -3.94
CA VAL A 159 0.36 -11.87 -4.18
C VAL A 159 -1.11 -11.53 -3.95
N LYS A 160 -1.41 -10.90 -2.82
CA LYS A 160 -2.77 -10.56 -2.40
C LYS A 160 -3.46 -9.63 -3.39
N VAL A 161 -2.82 -8.51 -3.74
CA VAL A 161 -3.44 -7.52 -4.63
C VAL A 161 -3.60 -8.09 -6.02
N HIS A 162 -2.60 -8.82 -6.50
CA HIS A 162 -2.65 -9.45 -7.81
C HIS A 162 -3.80 -10.46 -7.92
N ILE A 163 -3.92 -11.38 -6.95
CA ILE A 163 -4.99 -12.39 -6.90
C ILE A 163 -6.37 -11.74 -6.76
N ALA A 164 -6.52 -10.71 -5.90
CA ALA A 164 -7.78 -10.00 -5.74
C ALA A 164 -8.25 -9.41 -7.08
N GLY A 165 -7.35 -8.83 -7.88
CA GLY A 165 -7.68 -8.30 -9.20
C GLY A 165 -8.15 -9.38 -10.18
N GLN A 166 -7.53 -10.56 -10.16
CA GLN A 166 -7.95 -11.69 -10.98
C GLN A 166 -9.34 -12.23 -10.57
N ILE A 167 -9.62 -12.31 -9.27
CA ILE A 167 -10.92 -12.75 -8.74
C ILE A 167 -12.00 -11.73 -9.14
N HIS A 168 -11.77 -10.44 -8.88
CA HIS A 168 -12.73 -9.38 -9.19
C HIS A 168 -13.03 -9.29 -10.69
N ARG A 169 -12.02 -9.51 -11.56
CA ARG A 169 -12.24 -9.59 -13.02
C ARG A 169 -13.24 -10.68 -13.41
N GLN A 170 -13.22 -11.82 -12.73
CA GLN A 170 -14.08 -12.97 -13.04
C GLN A 170 -15.53 -12.77 -12.56
N VAL A 171 -15.73 -11.97 -11.52
CA VAL A 171 -17.04 -11.87 -10.83
C VAL A 171 -17.77 -10.56 -11.10
N LYS A 172 -17.09 -9.53 -11.64
CA LYS A 172 -17.64 -8.18 -11.83
C LYS A 172 -18.93 -8.10 -12.64
N ASP A 173 -19.16 -9.03 -13.56
CA ASP A 173 -20.35 -9.05 -14.44
C ASP A 173 -21.41 -10.06 -13.99
N LEU A 174 -21.21 -10.72 -12.85
CA LEU A 174 -22.17 -11.69 -12.31
C LEU A 174 -23.33 -10.97 -11.60
N PRO A 175 -24.57 -11.47 -11.74
CA PRO A 175 -25.69 -10.96 -10.95
C PRO A 175 -25.43 -11.07 -9.45
N HIS A 176 -25.95 -10.11 -8.69
CA HIS A 176 -25.91 -10.17 -7.23
C HIS A 176 -26.51 -11.48 -6.71
N GLY A 177 -25.85 -12.08 -5.71
CA GLY A 177 -26.26 -13.36 -5.13
C GLY A 177 -25.83 -14.60 -5.93
N THR A 178 -25.10 -14.44 -7.04
CA THR A 178 -24.52 -15.58 -7.76
C THR A 178 -23.58 -16.36 -6.86
N LYS A 179 -23.83 -17.67 -6.69
CA LYS A 179 -22.93 -18.55 -5.96
C LYS A 179 -21.67 -18.83 -6.78
N ILE A 180 -20.51 -18.50 -6.22
CA ILE A 180 -19.21 -18.73 -6.87
C ILE A 180 -18.64 -20.05 -6.33
N ASN A 181 -18.54 -21.07 -7.19
CA ASN A 181 -18.04 -22.39 -6.80
C ASN A 181 -16.56 -22.62 -7.17
N LYS A 182 -16.02 -21.80 -8.07
CA LYS A 182 -14.64 -21.92 -8.58
C LYS A 182 -14.16 -20.56 -9.08
N VAL A 183 -12.90 -20.25 -8.79
CA VAL A 183 -12.13 -19.19 -9.44
C VAL A 183 -10.87 -19.79 -10.06
N THR A 184 -10.36 -19.18 -11.11
CA THR A 184 -9.08 -19.56 -11.71
C THR A 184 -8.06 -18.48 -11.41
N ILE A 185 -6.91 -18.87 -10.86
CA ILE A 185 -5.78 -17.97 -10.63
C ILE A 185 -4.69 -18.34 -11.63
N GLY A 186 -4.22 -17.35 -12.40
CA GLY A 186 -3.08 -17.47 -13.31
C GLY A 186 -1.80 -16.93 -12.67
N ASP A 187 -0.66 -17.33 -13.23
CA ASP A 187 0.67 -16.98 -12.74
C ASP A 187 1.12 -15.54 -13.10
N ARG A 188 0.28 -14.76 -13.81
CA ARG A 188 0.63 -13.46 -14.40
C ARG A 188 -0.53 -12.50 -14.53
#